data_AF-Q5ZYE5-F1
#
_entry.id   AF-Q5ZYE5-F1
#
_cell.length_a   1.000
_cell.length_b   1.000
_cell.length_c   1.000
_cell.angle_alpha   90.00
_cell.angle_beta   90.00
_cell.angle_gamma   90.00
#
_symmetry.space_group_name_H-M   'P 1'
#
loop_
_entity.id
_entity.type
_entity.pdbx_description
1 polymer ?
#
loop_
_entity_poly.entity_id
_entity_poly.type
_entity_poly.pdbx_seq_one_letter_code
_entity_poly.pdbx_strand_id
1 'polypeptide(L)'
;MDIQEIHQLEKSDRFLLIEEINQLSLLASDYFKPDKLNIGALGNIVPQLHIHIVIRRKSDPLWPQGIWQASMPSIPYPESELKSLLPTLGDLVGAYDKPQSLC
;
A
#
# COMPACT_ATOMS: atom_id res chain seq x y z
N MET A 1 21.97 -0.86 3.74
CA MET A 1 21.44 -1.80 4.73
C MET A 1 20.50 -2.74 4.02
N ASP A 2 20.60 -4.04 4.28
CA ASP A 2 19.69 -5.06 3.75
C ASP A 2 18.61 -5.34 4.81
N ILE A 3 17.64 -4.42 4.93
CA ILE A 3 16.52 -4.56 5.86
C ILE A 3 15.48 -5.46 5.20
N GLN A 4 15.13 -6.54 5.89
CA GLN A 4 14.19 -7.55 5.45
C GLN A 4 12.90 -7.55 6.28
N GLU A 5 13.01 -7.16 7.55
CA GLU A 5 11.91 -7.26 8.51
C GLU A 5 11.74 -5.98 9.33
N ILE A 6 10.51 -5.68 9.74
CA ILE A 6 10.19 -4.47 10.52
C ILE A 6 11.00 -4.43 11.84
N HIS A 7 11.26 -5.57 12.46
CA HIS A 7 12.00 -5.62 13.73
C HIS A 7 13.49 -5.27 13.59
N GLN A 8 14.01 -5.22 12.36
CA GLN A 8 15.39 -4.83 12.06
C GLN A 8 15.52 -3.30 11.89
N LEU A 9 14.42 -2.58 11.73
CA LEU A 9 14.42 -1.12 11.71
C LEU A 9 14.76 -0.55 13.09
N GLU A 10 15.39 0.63 13.12
CA GLU A 10 15.56 1.40 14.35
C GLU A 10 14.19 1.78 14.95
N LYS A 11 14.18 2.09 16.25
CA LYS A 11 12.93 2.41 16.95
C LYS A 11 12.21 3.61 16.30
N SER A 12 12.94 4.65 15.91
CA SER A 12 12.40 5.83 15.21
C SER A 12 11.73 5.44 13.89
N ASP A 13 12.39 4.57 13.13
CA ASP A 13 11.98 4.20 11.78
C ASP A 13 10.74 3.32 11.81
N ARG A 14 10.58 2.49 12.85
CA ARG A 14 9.32 1.76 13.07
C ARG A 14 8.15 2.69 13.36
N PHE A 15 8.35 3.77 14.11
CA PHE A 15 7.28 4.76 14.33
C PHE A 15 6.94 5.50 13.05
N LEU A 16 7.96 5.93 12.30
CA LEU A 16 7.76 6.59 11.01
C LEU A 16 7.01 5.68 10.03
N LEU A 17 7.41 4.41 9.92
CA LEU A 17 6.75 3.43 9.06
C LEU A 17 5.27 3.26 9.39
N ILE A 18 4.91 3.20 10.68
CA ILE A 18 3.50 3.09 11.10
C ILE A 18 2.71 4.34 10.70
N GLU A 19 3.30 5.52 10.84
CA GLU A 19 2.66 6.77 10.44
C GLU A 19 2.48 6.85 8.91
N GLU A 20 3.49 6.46 8.13
CA GLU A 20 3.41 6.39 6.66
C GLU A 20 2.34 5.38 6.20
N ILE A 21 2.28 4.21 6.83
CA ILE A 21 1.22 3.21 6.56
C ILE A 21 -0.16 3.81 6.84
N ASN A 22 -0.32 4.51 7.96
CA ASN A 22 -1.58 5.16 8.33
C ASN A 22 -1.97 6.22 7.31
N GLN A 23 -1.05 7.10 6.92
CA GLN A 23 -1.28 8.17 5.95
C GLN A 23 -1.69 7.62 4.59
N LEU A 24 -0.96 6.65 4.05
CA LEU A 24 -1.31 6.00 2.78
C LEU A 24 -2.65 5.26 2.88
N SER A 25 -2.98 4.69 4.04
CA SER A 25 -4.27 4.03 4.28
C SER A 25 -5.44 5.02 4.28
N LEU A 26 -5.26 6.20 4.88
CA LEU A 26 -6.27 7.27 4.85
C LEU A 26 -6.48 7.78 3.43
N LEU A 27 -5.40 8.11 2.72
CA LEU A 27 -5.44 8.52 1.31
C LEU A 27 -6.14 7.47 0.44
N ALA A 28 -5.76 6.20 0.57
CA ALA A 28 -6.36 5.11 -0.19
C ALA A 28 -7.86 4.96 0.15
N SER A 29 -8.22 5.09 1.43
CA SER A 29 -9.61 5.04 1.88
C SER A 29 -10.41 6.20 1.30
N ASP A 30 -9.84 7.41 1.29
CA ASP A 30 -10.51 8.60 0.83
C ASP A 30 -10.70 8.65 -0.67
N TYR A 31 -9.69 8.24 -1.44
CA TYR A 31 -9.74 8.29 -2.89
C TYR A 31 -10.49 7.08 -3.49
N PHE A 32 -10.19 5.85 -3.04
CA PHE A 32 -10.72 4.64 -3.68
C PHE A 32 -12.00 4.10 -3.06
N LYS A 33 -12.39 4.60 -1.86
CA LYS A 33 -13.56 4.19 -1.09
C LYS A 33 -13.71 2.64 -1.03
N PRO A 34 -12.70 1.91 -0.54
CA PRO A 34 -12.75 0.46 -0.42
C PRO A 34 -13.79 0.00 0.59
N ASP A 35 -14.23 -1.25 0.47
CA ASP A 35 -14.93 -1.94 1.56
C ASP A 35 -13.95 -2.29 2.70
N LYS A 36 -12.68 -2.58 2.37
CA LYS A 36 -11.62 -2.91 3.33
C LYS A 36 -10.23 -2.64 2.77
N LEU A 37 -9.27 -2.34 3.64
CA LEU A 37 -7.84 -2.41 3.31
C LEU A 37 -7.20 -3.69 3.87
N ASN A 38 -6.35 -4.33 3.08
CA ASN A 38 -5.41 -5.35 3.55
C ASN A 38 -4.00 -4.75 3.57
N ILE A 39 -3.32 -4.88 4.70
CA ILE A 39 -1.97 -4.34 4.92
C ILE A 39 -1.08 -5.51 5.35
N GLY A 40 0.08 -5.66 4.73
CA GLY A 40 0.99 -6.78 5.04
C GLY A 40 2.44 -6.51 4.70
N ALA A 41 3.33 -6.85 5.62
CA ALA A 41 4.74 -7.09 5.35
C ALA A 41 4.90 -8.59 5.08
N LEU A 42 5.15 -8.95 3.83
CA LEU A 42 5.56 -10.29 3.44
C LEU A 42 7.05 -10.24 3.08
N GLY A 43 7.57 -11.28 2.45
CA GLY A 43 8.99 -11.29 2.09
C GLY A 43 9.55 -12.66 1.72
N ASN A 44 8.72 -13.70 1.66
CA ASN A 44 9.16 -15.09 1.44
C ASN A 44 10.01 -15.28 0.16
N ILE A 45 9.78 -14.47 -0.88
CA ILE A 45 10.50 -14.55 -2.17
C ILE A 45 11.42 -13.34 -2.37
N VAL A 46 10.92 -12.12 -2.11
CA VAL A 46 11.71 -10.87 -2.20
C VAL A 46 12.01 -10.43 -0.76
N PRO A 47 13.27 -10.60 -0.29
CA PRO A 47 13.60 -10.40 1.11
C PRO A 47 13.63 -8.93 1.52
N GLN A 48 13.82 -7.98 0.60
CA GLN A 48 13.80 -6.56 0.93
C GLN A 48 12.47 -6.17 1.59
N LEU A 49 12.52 -5.51 2.75
CA LEU A 49 11.33 -5.06 3.45
C LEU A 49 10.47 -4.15 2.56
N HIS A 50 9.21 -4.53 2.37
CA HIS A 50 8.20 -3.75 1.67
C HIS A 50 6.83 -3.99 2.29
N ILE A 51 6.00 -2.95 2.28
CA ILE A 51 4.64 -3.03 2.83
C ILE A 51 3.63 -2.98 1.69
N HIS A 52 2.75 -3.97 1.64
CA HIS A 52 1.59 -3.94 0.76
C HIS A 52 0.45 -3.18 1.43
N ILE A 53 -0.17 -2.26 0.71
CA ILE A 53 -1.46 -1.65 1.06
C ILE A 53 -2.42 -1.92 -0.10
N VAL A 54 -3.42 -2.76 0.15
CA VAL A 54 -4.31 -3.29 -0.91
C VAL A 54 -5.74 -2.89 -0.65
N ILE A 55 -6.33 -2.21 -1.63
CA ILE A 55 -7.74 -1.80 -1.69
C ILE A 55 -8.58 -3.02 -2.04
N ARG A 56 -9.50 -3.40 -1.16
CA ARG A 56 -10.41 -4.55 -1.34
C ARG A 56 -11.85 -4.09 -1.49
N ARG A 57 -12.60 -4.81 -2.32
CA ARG A 57 -14.04 -4.62 -2.52
C ARG A 57 -14.74 -5.96 -2.39
N LYS A 58 -15.98 -5.99 -1.90
CA LYS A 58 -16.78 -7.22 -1.81
C LYS A 58 -17.01 -7.87 -3.17
N SER A 59 -16.91 -7.08 -4.24
CA SER A 59 -17.01 -7.53 -5.63
C SER A 59 -15.68 -8.00 -6.23
N ASP A 60 -14.55 -7.88 -5.51
CA ASP A 60 -13.28 -8.33 -6.05
C ASP A 60 -13.21 -9.87 -6.12
N PRO A 61 -12.50 -10.46 -7.11
CA PRO A 61 -12.59 -11.90 -7.40
C PRO A 61 -12.15 -12.81 -6.25
N LEU A 62 -11.37 -12.29 -5.31
CA LEU A 62 -10.82 -13.05 -4.20
C LEU A 62 -11.53 -12.77 -2.88
N TRP A 63 -12.53 -11.90 -2.81
CA TRP A 63 -13.27 -11.66 -1.58
C TRP A 63 -14.00 -12.93 -1.10
N PRO A 64 -13.92 -13.33 0.20
CA PRO A 64 -13.27 -12.66 1.35
C PRO A 64 -11.84 -13.14 1.66
N GLN A 65 -11.22 -13.91 0.77
CA GLN A 65 -9.87 -14.47 0.92
C GLN A 65 -8.79 -13.39 0.73
N GLY A 66 -7.56 -13.67 1.16
CA GLY A 66 -6.38 -12.82 0.90
C GLY A 66 -6.03 -12.78 -0.60
N ILE A 67 -5.37 -11.71 -1.05
CA ILE A 67 -5.07 -11.51 -2.49
C ILE A 67 -3.86 -12.30 -3.00
N TRP A 68 -2.93 -12.70 -2.12
CA TRP A 68 -1.70 -13.41 -2.50
C TRP A 68 -1.94 -14.90 -2.72
N GLN A 69 -2.84 -15.24 -3.64
CA GLN A 69 -3.21 -16.62 -3.98
C GLN A 69 -2.54 -17.04 -5.28
N ALA A 70 -1.87 -18.20 -5.27
CA ALA A 70 -1.23 -18.75 -6.46
C ALA A 70 -2.23 -19.02 -7.60
N SER A 71 -3.51 -19.19 -7.28
CA SER A 71 -4.60 -19.43 -8.24
C SER A 71 -5.06 -18.19 -9.01
N MET A 72 -4.58 -17.00 -8.67
CA MET A 72 -4.99 -15.74 -9.31
C MET A 72 -3.78 -15.05 -9.94
N PRO A 73 -3.52 -15.22 -11.25
CA PRO A 73 -2.43 -14.53 -11.92
C PRO A 73 -2.68 -13.01 -11.94
N SER A 74 -1.61 -12.23 -11.94
CA SER A 74 -1.72 -10.78 -12.10
C SER A 74 -2.18 -10.44 -13.51
N ILE A 75 -3.06 -9.44 -13.61
CA ILE A 75 -3.48 -8.85 -14.88
C ILE A 75 -2.70 -7.54 -15.03
N PRO A 76 -1.84 -7.40 -16.06
CA PRO A 76 -1.14 -6.15 -16.30
C PRO A 76 -2.13 -5.01 -16.58
N TYR A 77 -1.83 -3.82 -16.07
CA TYR A 77 -2.58 -2.62 -16.40
C TYR A 77 -2.41 -2.26 -17.88
N PRO A 78 -3.48 -1.86 -18.59
CA PRO A 78 -3.37 -1.23 -19.90
C PRO A 78 -2.53 0.06 -19.83
N GLU A 79 -1.73 0.34 -20.86
CA GLU A 79 -0.89 1.55 -20.88
C GLU A 79 -1.69 2.85 -20.72
N SER A 80 -2.90 2.91 -21.27
CA SER A 80 -3.79 4.06 -21.16
C SER A 80 -4.21 4.33 -19.71
N GLU A 81 -4.45 3.27 -18.94
CA GLU A 81 -4.80 3.36 -17.53
C GLU A 81 -3.58 3.76 -16.69
N LEU A 82 -2.40 3.23 -16.99
CA LEU A 82 -1.16 3.65 -16.33
C LEU A 82 -0.88 5.15 -16.54
N LYS A 83 -1.07 5.65 -17.76
CA LYS A 83 -0.83 7.07 -18.10
C LYS A 83 -1.75 8.03 -17.33
N SER A 84 -2.97 7.61 -16.97
CA SER A 84 -3.88 8.43 -16.18
C SER A 84 -3.70 8.25 -14.67
N LEU A 85 -3.42 7.03 -14.23
CA LEU A 85 -3.33 6.68 -12.81
C LEU A 85 -2.04 7.20 -12.17
N LEU A 86 -0.90 7.09 -12.86
CA LEU A 86 0.41 7.45 -12.28
C LEU A 86 0.50 8.94 -11.87
N PRO A 87 0.12 9.93 -12.70
CA PRO A 87 0.14 11.33 -12.29
C PRO A 87 -0.79 11.58 -11.10
N THR A 88 -1.99 10.99 -11.12
CA THR A 88 -2.98 11.15 -10.05
C THR A 88 -2.46 10.61 -8.72
N LEU A 89 -1.84 9.42 -8.73
CA LEU A 89 -1.22 8.86 -7.53
C LEU A 89 -0.03 9.69 -7.05
N GLY A 90 0.79 10.19 -7.99
CA GLY A 90 1.91 11.08 -7.67
C GLY A 90 1.45 12.37 -6.98
N ASP A 91 0.41 13.01 -7.50
CA ASP A 91 -0.17 14.21 -6.92
C ASP A 91 -0.82 13.95 -5.56
N LEU A 92 -1.53 12.83 -5.42
CA LEU A 92 -2.15 12.44 -4.14
C LEU A 92 -1.10 12.22 -3.06
N VAL A 93 -0.04 11.44 -3.35
CA VAL A 93 1.04 11.18 -2.39
C VAL A 93 1.79 12.48 -2.09
N GLY A 94 2.14 13.28 -3.10
CA GLY A 94 2.88 14.53 -2.91
C GLY A 94 2.08 15.63 -2.20
N ALA A 95 0.75 15.65 -2.30
CA ALA A 95 -0.09 16.59 -1.57
C ALA A 95 -0.18 16.28 -0.07
N TYR A 96 -0.10 15.00 0.30
CA TYR A 96 -0.16 14.52 1.69
C TYR A 96 1.19 14.54 2.41
N ASP A 97 2.31 14.59 1.67
CA ASP A 97 3.68 14.73 2.18
C ASP A 97 3.96 16.12 2.84
N LYS A 98 2.98 17.02 2.78
CA LYS A 98 3.00 18.26 3.57
C LYS A 98 2.50 17.92 4.96
N PRO A 99 3.34 18.08 6.01
CA PRO A 99 2.89 17.81 7.36
C PRO A 99 1.61 18.60 7.61
N GLN A 100 0.50 17.87 7.81
CA GLN A 100 -0.61 18.45 8.53
C GLN A 100 -0.01 18.82 9.87
N SER A 101 0.24 20.11 10.04
CA SER A 101 0.58 20.70 11.33
C SER A 101 -0.34 20.05 12.35
N LEU A 102 0.23 19.28 13.27
CA LEU A 102 -0.46 18.82 14.47
C LEU A 102 -1.20 20.04 15.04
N CYS A 103 -2.53 20.03 14.92
CA CYS A 103 -3.37 20.85 15.78
C CYS A 103 -3.35 20.25 17.19
#